data_AF-A0A1Y4JA08-F1
#
_entry.id   AF-A0A1Y4JA08-F1
#
_cell.length_a   1.000
_cell.length_b   1.000
_cell.length_c   1.000
_cell.angle_alpha   90.00
_cell.angle_beta   90.00
_cell.angle_gamma   90.00
#
_symmetry.space_group_name_H-M   'P 1'
#
loop_
_entity.id
_entity.type
_entity.pdbx_description
1 polymer ?
#
loop_
_entity_poly.entity_id
_entity_poly.type
_entity_poly.pdbx_seq_one_letter_code
_entity_poly.pdbx_strand_id
1 'polypeptide(L)'
;MRAVENHIAASFGAFENVLHEAESPDIHIDLCMVPPTEDRPYWTLVTMGMGAYRMNIPRELAAYHLERAELAICLPPEWKLDPASLREERWYWPVRLLKSLARLPISEDTWLGWGHTTDNQEPFAPGTDLCAAILVAPPQLEDGQERCTLPGGETVNFYQVIPLYRSELNYKLAHDADTLLNRMDWVSFVVDPARPDATTVDPPAWDHPVLDDAQMHLESIHEKALLVDETAVFNHMAIYLRWCIEHGLMSTVFAEDYAAVIHRLREDPAHTDLRGFIRDKLAGQLLLNFFSPEGAAFSAFYYAGEDPSYPEDIDAHALDYFGPERYVSEEFQNEAYLFVPYDEAYYQAMAQVIQSRWDCWAQEIAQDAALSGSSN
;
A
#
# COMPACT_ATOMS: atom_id res chain seq x y z
N MET A 1 -20.36 -5.78 -30.11
CA MET A 1 -19.32 -6.74 -30.53
C MET A 1 -18.18 -6.02 -31.24
N ARG A 2 -18.30 -5.58 -32.52
CA ARG A 2 -17.16 -4.95 -33.25
C ARG A 2 -16.50 -3.74 -32.55
N ALA A 3 -17.26 -2.91 -31.84
CA ALA A 3 -16.68 -1.78 -31.08
C ALA A 3 -15.80 -2.27 -29.91
N VAL A 4 -16.27 -3.27 -29.16
CA VAL A 4 -15.54 -3.89 -28.05
C VAL A 4 -14.32 -4.65 -28.56
N GLU A 5 -14.48 -5.42 -29.65
CA GLU A 5 -13.39 -6.14 -30.31
C GLU A 5 -12.25 -5.20 -30.76
N ASN A 6 -12.60 -4.10 -31.44
CA ASN A 6 -11.65 -3.07 -31.85
C ASN A 6 -10.99 -2.39 -30.64
N HIS A 7 -11.76 -2.14 -29.57
CA HIS A 7 -11.25 -1.54 -28.34
C HIS A 7 -10.25 -2.45 -27.64
N ILE A 8 -10.55 -3.76 -27.57
CA ILE A 8 -9.62 -4.76 -27.01
C ILE A 8 -8.33 -4.77 -27.84
N ALA A 9 -8.45 -4.81 -29.17
CA ALA A 9 -7.29 -4.82 -30.06
C ALA A 9 -6.42 -3.56 -29.91
N ALA A 10 -7.04 -2.39 -29.71
CA ALA A 10 -6.34 -1.12 -29.55
C ALA A 10 -5.72 -0.94 -28.15
N SER A 11 -6.39 -1.41 -27.10
CA SER A 11 -6.01 -1.15 -25.71
C SER A 11 -5.12 -2.25 -25.13
N PHE A 12 -5.49 -3.51 -25.35
CA PHE A 12 -4.75 -4.66 -24.82
C PHE A 12 -3.82 -5.29 -25.85
N GLY A 13 -4.15 -5.18 -27.14
CA GLY A 13 -3.35 -5.69 -28.26
C GLY A 13 -4.14 -6.63 -29.18
N ALA A 14 -3.61 -6.82 -30.39
CA ALA A 14 -4.23 -7.70 -31.39
C ALA A 14 -4.30 -9.15 -30.90
N PHE A 15 -5.41 -9.82 -31.23
CA PHE A 15 -5.62 -11.23 -30.94
C PHE A 15 -6.21 -11.94 -32.16
N GLU A 16 -5.83 -13.19 -32.36
CA GLU A 16 -6.39 -14.07 -33.41
C GLU A 16 -7.16 -15.25 -32.81
N ASN A 17 -6.83 -15.63 -31.57
CA ASN A 17 -7.41 -16.77 -30.90
C ASN A 17 -8.45 -16.33 -29.88
N VAL A 18 -9.57 -17.06 -29.86
CA VAL A 18 -10.66 -16.87 -28.90
C VAL A 18 -10.98 -18.23 -28.29
N LEU A 19 -11.04 -18.30 -26.96
CA LEU A 19 -11.56 -19.48 -26.28
C LEU A 19 -13.08 -19.39 -26.30
N HIS A 20 -13.67 -20.11 -27.26
CA HIS A 20 -15.11 -20.21 -27.36
C HIS A 20 -15.71 -21.02 -26.22
N GLU A 21 -16.86 -20.57 -25.78
CA GLU A 21 -17.67 -21.32 -24.85
C GLU A 21 -18.44 -22.44 -25.55
N ALA A 22 -18.36 -23.66 -25.00
CA ALA A 22 -19.02 -24.83 -25.57
C ALA A 22 -20.54 -24.83 -25.35
N GLU A 23 -21.01 -24.30 -24.21
CA GLU A 23 -22.43 -24.19 -23.85
C GLU A 23 -22.69 -22.85 -23.15
N SER A 24 -23.64 -22.07 -23.68
CA SER A 24 -23.98 -20.74 -23.15
C SER A 24 -25.46 -20.71 -22.76
N PRO A 25 -25.79 -20.98 -21.49
CA PRO A 25 -27.18 -20.98 -21.03
C PRO A 25 -27.82 -19.58 -21.07
N ASP A 26 -27.06 -18.51 -20.79
CA ASP A 26 -27.60 -17.15 -20.61
C ASP A 26 -26.90 -16.10 -21.50
N ILE A 27 -25.58 -15.99 -21.38
CA ILE A 27 -24.73 -15.13 -22.22
C ILE A 27 -23.58 -15.94 -22.81
N HIS A 28 -23.24 -15.64 -24.07
CA HIS A 28 -22.07 -16.22 -24.72
C HIS A 28 -20.83 -15.43 -24.30
N ILE A 29 -20.01 -16.03 -23.43
CA ILE A 29 -18.77 -15.41 -22.93
C ILE A 29 -17.59 -16.06 -23.65
N ASP A 30 -17.06 -15.35 -24.63
CA ASP A 30 -15.80 -15.66 -25.25
C ASP A 30 -14.64 -15.04 -24.45
N LEU A 31 -13.46 -15.66 -24.50
CA LEU A 31 -12.22 -15.05 -24.00
C LEU A 31 -11.27 -14.77 -25.15
N CYS A 32 -11.03 -13.48 -25.42
CA CYS A 32 -10.00 -13.03 -26.35
C CYS A 32 -8.62 -13.32 -25.75
N MET A 33 -7.75 -13.99 -26.53
CA MET A 33 -6.39 -14.31 -26.11
C MET A 33 -5.39 -13.39 -26.78
N VAL A 34 -4.95 -12.35 -26.06
CA VAL A 34 -3.91 -11.46 -26.55
C VAL A 34 -2.54 -12.05 -26.21
N PRO A 35 -1.69 -12.36 -27.20
CA PRO A 35 -0.39 -12.97 -26.96
C PRO A 35 0.64 -12.01 -26.37
N PRO A 36 1.66 -12.55 -25.67
CA PRO A 36 2.84 -11.80 -25.27
C PRO A 36 3.58 -11.23 -26.48
N THR A 37 4.20 -10.07 -26.28
CA THR A 37 5.18 -9.47 -27.19
C THR A 37 6.47 -9.16 -26.41
N GLU A 38 7.50 -8.67 -27.09
CA GLU A 38 8.75 -8.24 -26.41
C GLU A 38 8.48 -7.11 -25.40
N ASP A 39 7.66 -6.11 -25.76
CA ASP A 39 7.31 -4.98 -24.89
C ASP A 39 6.25 -5.35 -23.84
N ARG A 40 5.46 -6.39 -24.09
CA ARG A 40 4.39 -6.88 -23.22
C ARG A 40 4.59 -8.38 -22.96
N PRO A 41 5.53 -8.77 -22.08
CA PRO A 41 5.89 -10.17 -21.89
C PRO A 41 4.88 -10.90 -21.00
N TYR A 42 3.59 -10.87 -21.34
CA TYR A 42 2.50 -11.58 -20.66
C TYR A 42 1.31 -11.78 -21.60
N TRP A 43 0.53 -12.85 -21.37
CA TRP A 43 -0.78 -13.04 -21.99
C TRP A 43 -1.79 -12.10 -21.35
N THR A 44 -2.76 -11.62 -22.13
CA THR A 44 -3.96 -11.00 -21.57
C THR A 44 -5.19 -11.75 -22.07
N LEU A 45 -5.97 -12.30 -21.13
CA LEU A 45 -7.29 -12.85 -21.43
C LEU A 45 -8.33 -11.79 -21.11
N VAL A 46 -9.17 -11.46 -22.09
CA VAL A 46 -10.23 -10.45 -21.93
C VAL A 46 -11.56 -11.09 -22.25
N THR A 47 -12.56 -10.93 -21.39
CA THR A 47 -13.92 -11.36 -21.72
C THR A 47 -14.45 -10.55 -22.91
N MET A 48 -15.20 -11.22 -23.75
CA MET A 48 -15.96 -10.60 -24.82
C MET A 48 -17.36 -11.19 -24.80
N GLY A 49 -18.33 -10.36 -24.41
CA GLY A 49 -19.73 -10.76 -24.31
C GLY A 49 -20.35 -10.48 -22.96
N MET A 50 -19.56 -10.33 -21.89
CA MET A 50 -20.07 -9.93 -20.57
C MET A 50 -20.75 -8.56 -20.65
N GLY A 51 -20.15 -7.62 -21.37
CA GLY A 51 -20.65 -6.26 -21.53
C GLY A 51 -21.96 -6.17 -22.33
N ALA A 52 -22.43 -7.27 -22.93
CA ALA A 52 -23.75 -7.33 -23.58
C ALA A 52 -24.89 -7.31 -22.55
N TYR A 53 -24.65 -7.83 -21.33
CA TYR A 53 -25.58 -7.76 -20.22
C TYR A 53 -25.51 -6.39 -19.53
N ARG A 54 -26.66 -5.87 -19.09
CA ARG A 54 -26.74 -4.68 -18.23
C ARG A 54 -26.88 -5.14 -16.79
N MET A 55 -25.87 -4.85 -15.98
CA MET A 55 -25.79 -5.18 -14.56
C MET A 55 -26.77 -4.34 -13.72
N ASN A 56 -27.18 -4.88 -12.57
CA ASN A 56 -28.09 -4.22 -11.65
C ASN A 56 -27.33 -3.25 -10.73
N ILE A 57 -27.13 -2.00 -11.20
CA ILE A 57 -26.42 -0.97 -10.43
C ILE A 57 -27.38 -0.17 -9.52
N PRO A 58 -26.93 0.24 -8.31
CA PRO A 58 -27.64 1.19 -7.47
C PRO A 58 -27.96 2.50 -8.21
N ARG A 59 -29.16 3.07 -7.95
CA ARG A 59 -29.62 4.28 -8.65
C ARG A 59 -28.72 5.49 -8.42
N GLU A 60 -28.12 5.55 -7.25
CA GLU A 60 -27.17 6.58 -6.82
C GLU A 60 -25.90 6.58 -7.69
N LEU A 61 -25.59 5.45 -8.32
CA LEU A 61 -24.41 5.27 -9.17
C LEU A 61 -24.71 5.40 -10.67
N ALA A 62 -25.96 5.66 -11.06
CA ALA A 62 -26.37 5.74 -12.47
C ALA A 62 -25.62 6.82 -13.28
N ALA A 63 -25.13 7.87 -12.60
CA ALA A 63 -24.36 8.93 -13.24
C ALA A 63 -22.95 8.49 -13.71
N TYR A 64 -22.45 7.36 -13.21
CA TYR A 64 -21.09 6.87 -13.50
C TYR A 64 -21.02 5.89 -14.67
N HIS A 65 -22.16 5.52 -15.28
CA HIS A 65 -22.24 4.62 -16.44
C HIS A 65 -21.57 3.24 -16.23
N LEU A 66 -21.84 2.61 -15.08
CA LEU A 66 -21.24 1.35 -14.64
C LEU A 66 -22.06 0.10 -15.02
N GLU A 67 -23.09 0.24 -15.85
CA GLU A 67 -24.05 -0.83 -16.15
C GLU A 67 -23.45 -1.99 -16.95
N ARG A 68 -22.28 -1.81 -17.57
CA ARG A 68 -21.66 -2.82 -18.43
C ARG A 68 -20.16 -2.92 -18.14
N ALA A 69 -19.67 -4.16 -18.14
CA ALA A 69 -18.27 -4.42 -17.91
C ALA A 69 -17.73 -5.59 -18.75
N GLU A 70 -16.44 -5.56 -19.03
CA GLU A 70 -15.62 -6.71 -19.42
C GLU A 70 -14.47 -6.85 -18.42
N LEU A 71 -13.94 -8.06 -18.27
CA LEU A 71 -12.90 -8.41 -17.32
C LEU A 71 -11.62 -8.84 -18.05
N ALA A 72 -10.48 -8.45 -17.52
CA ALA A 72 -9.17 -8.85 -18.01
C ALA A 72 -8.35 -9.55 -16.91
N ILE A 73 -7.55 -10.54 -17.27
CA ILE A 73 -6.51 -11.10 -16.40
C ILE A 73 -5.21 -11.26 -17.20
N CYS A 74 -4.08 -10.90 -16.59
CA CYS A 74 -2.77 -10.99 -17.23
C CYS A 74 -2.02 -12.19 -16.66
N LEU A 75 -1.46 -13.03 -17.54
CA LEU A 75 -0.79 -14.27 -17.15
C LEU A 75 0.66 -14.28 -17.67
N PRO A 76 1.60 -14.90 -16.97
CA PRO A 76 2.98 -15.02 -17.40
C PRO A 76 3.11 -15.61 -18.81
N PRO A 77 4.15 -15.26 -19.59
CA PRO A 77 4.28 -15.67 -20.99
C PRO A 77 4.41 -17.19 -21.15
N GLU A 78 4.91 -17.89 -20.13
CA GLU A 78 4.99 -19.35 -20.03
C GLU A 78 3.66 -20.06 -19.70
N TRP A 79 2.58 -19.31 -19.45
CA TRP A 79 1.28 -19.89 -19.14
C TRP A 79 0.71 -20.66 -20.33
N LYS A 80 0.27 -21.90 -20.09
CA LYS A 80 -0.17 -22.79 -21.16
C LYS A 80 -1.67 -22.69 -21.41
N LEU A 81 -2.03 -22.14 -22.56
CA LEU A 81 -3.43 -21.91 -22.96
C LEU A 81 -3.89 -22.81 -24.11
N ASP A 82 -3.09 -23.81 -24.48
CA ASP A 82 -3.50 -24.80 -25.48
C ASP A 82 -4.58 -25.76 -24.92
N PRO A 83 -5.45 -26.33 -25.78
CA PRO A 83 -6.55 -27.20 -25.33
C PRO A 83 -6.13 -28.46 -24.55
N ALA A 84 -4.90 -28.94 -24.69
CA ALA A 84 -4.44 -30.09 -23.93
C ALA A 84 -4.05 -29.67 -22.50
N SER A 85 -3.32 -28.57 -22.35
CA SER A 85 -2.92 -28.02 -21.05
C SER A 85 -4.10 -27.51 -20.22
N LEU A 86 -5.12 -26.92 -20.86
CA LEU A 86 -6.34 -26.44 -20.17
C LEU A 86 -7.22 -27.56 -19.58
N ARG A 87 -6.81 -28.84 -19.68
CA ARG A 87 -7.42 -29.95 -18.94
C ARG A 87 -6.92 -30.07 -17.50
N GLU A 88 -5.84 -29.37 -17.15
CA GLU A 88 -5.25 -29.35 -15.82
C GLU A 88 -5.61 -28.05 -15.08
N GLU A 89 -6.08 -28.16 -13.84
CA GLU A 89 -6.59 -26.99 -13.08
C GLU A 89 -5.54 -25.90 -12.88
N ARG A 90 -4.26 -26.26 -12.73
CA ARG A 90 -3.15 -25.30 -12.61
C ARG A 90 -3.07 -24.30 -13.77
N TRP A 91 -3.53 -24.67 -14.96
CA TRP A 91 -3.57 -23.79 -16.14
C TRP A 91 -4.96 -23.20 -16.38
N TYR A 92 -6.01 -23.95 -16.04
CA TYR A 92 -7.40 -23.62 -16.36
C TYR A 92 -8.04 -22.63 -15.38
N TRP A 93 -7.59 -22.56 -14.13
CA TRP A 93 -8.28 -21.76 -13.11
C TRP A 93 -8.48 -20.27 -13.46
N PRO A 94 -7.60 -19.56 -14.19
CA PRO A 94 -7.87 -18.16 -14.56
C PRO A 94 -9.02 -18.04 -15.57
N VAL A 95 -9.13 -19.00 -16.49
CA VAL A 95 -10.25 -19.10 -17.45
C VAL A 95 -11.56 -19.34 -16.70
N ARG A 96 -11.55 -20.27 -15.73
CA ARG A 96 -12.70 -20.54 -14.86
C ARG A 96 -13.09 -19.30 -14.05
N LEU A 97 -12.13 -18.62 -13.45
CA LEU A 97 -12.35 -17.39 -12.68
C LEU A 97 -13.06 -16.32 -13.50
N LEU A 98 -12.54 -15.97 -14.69
CA LEU A 98 -13.19 -15.00 -15.58
C LEU A 98 -14.62 -15.41 -15.95
N LYS A 99 -14.84 -16.68 -16.28
CA LYS A 99 -16.17 -17.19 -16.64
C LYS A 99 -17.16 -17.17 -15.48
N SER A 100 -16.69 -17.43 -14.26
CA SER A 100 -17.49 -17.34 -13.04
C SER A 100 -17.87 -15.89 -12.73
N LEU A 101 -16.89 -14.97 -12.79
CA LEU A 101 -17.13 -13.54 -12.56
C LEU A 101 -18.09 -12.93 -13.59
N ALA A 102 -17.92 -13.26 -14.86
CA ALA A 102 -18.75 -12.73 -15.94
C ALA A 102 -20.24 -13.14 -15.82
N ARG A 103 -20.53 -14.23 -15.10
CA ARG A 103 -21.90 -14.71 -14.84
C ARG A 103 -22.52 -14.18 -13.56
N LEU A 104 -21.68 -13.72 -12.63
CA LEU A 104 -22.13 -13.30 -11.31
C LEU A 104 -23.23 -12.21 -11.36
N PRO A 105 -23.14 -11.17 -12.22
CA PRO A 105 -24.22 -10.19 -12.35
C PRO A 105 -25.57 -10.79 -12.71
N ILE A 106 -25.59 -11.88 -13.47
CA ILE A 106 -26.82 -12.55 -13.92
C ILE A 106 -27.34 -13.49 -12.83
N SER A 107 -26.46 -14.31 -12.25
CA SER A 107 -26.87 -15.34 -11.27
C SER A 107 -27.34 -14.73 -9.95
N GLU A 108 -26.74 -13.61 -9.54
CA GLU A 108 -27.01 -12.97 -8.25
C GLU A 108 -27.77 -11.64 -8.38
N ASP A 109 -28.23 -11.27 -9.58
CA ASP A 109 -28.89 -9.97 -9.89
C ASP A 109 -28.10 -8.78 -9.32
N THR A 110 -26.80 -8.75 -9.60
CA THR A 110 -25.82 -7.84 -9.00
C THR A 110 -25.01 -7.08 -10.06
N TRP A 111 -23.97 -6.38 -9.63
CA TRP A 111 -23.03 -5.65 -10.48
C TRP A 111 -21.59 -5.80 -10.00
N LEU A 112 -20.66 -5.62 -10.92
CA LEU A 112 -19.22 -5.67 -10.68
C LEU A 112 -18.59 -4.31 -11.02
N GLY A 113 -17.77 -3.81 -10.11
CA GLY A 113 -17.07 -2.54 -10.24
C GLY A 113 -15.74 -2.55 -9.51
N TRP A 114 -15.01 -1.43 -9.63
CA TRP A 114 -13.73 -1.24 -8.95
C TRP A 114 -13.85 -1.48 -7.43
N GLY A 115 -12.86 -2.16 -6.84
CA GLY A 115 -12.80 -2.48 -5.42
C GLY A 115 -13.72 -3.62 -4.98
N HIS A 116 -14.58 -4.15 -5.86
CA HIS A 116 -15.38 -5.33 -5.56
C HIS A 116 -14.49 -6.57 -5.45
N THR A 117 -14.85 -7.45 -4.51
CA THR A 117 -14.13 -8.70 -4.25
C THR A 117 -15.05 -9.90 -4.38
N THR A 118 -14.50 -11.02 -4.83
CA THR A 118 -15.20 -12.31 -4.85
C THR A 118 -14.38 -13.39 -4.16
N ASP A 119 -15.09 -14.29 -3.48
CA ASP A 119 -14.49 -15.38 -2.73
C ASP A 119 -14.79 -16.73 -3.39
N ASN A 120 -13.75 -17.46 -3.81
CA ASN A 120 -13.88 -18.82 -4.34
C ASN A 120 -13.97 -19.88 -3.22
N GLN A 121 -13.87 -19.47 -1.96
CA GLN A 121 -13.87 -20.26 -0.71
C GLN A 121 -12.66 -21.20 -0.56
N GLU A 122 -12.27 -21.85 -1.64
CA GLU A 122 -11.12 -22.75 -1.73
C GLU A 122 -10.05 -22.17 -2.67
N PRO A 123 -8.78 -22.60 -2.56
CA PRO A 123 -7.75 -22.23 -3.51
C PRO A 123 -8.14 -22.53 -4.97
N PHE A 124 -7.72 -21.66 -5.89
CA PHE A 124 -8.10 -21.76 -7.30
C PHE A 124 -7.57 -23.04 -7.96
N ALA A 125 -6.40 -23.51 -7.57
CA ALA A 125 -5.79 -24.73 -8.08
C ALA A 125 -4.82 -25.33 -7.06
N PRO A 126 -4.49 -26.63 -7.15
CA PRO A 126 -3.38 -27.19 -6.39
C PRO A 126 -2.06 -26.46 -6.70
N GLY A 127 -1.34 -26.03 -5.65
CA GLY A 127 -0.04 -25.37 -5.78
C GLY A 127 -0.08 -23.83 -5.69
N THR A 128 -1.23 -23.24 -5.35
CA THR A 128 -1.37 -21.84 -4.96
C THR A 128 -2.38 -21.73 -3.82
N ASP A 129 -2.24 -20.76 -2.94
CA ASP A 129 -3.24 -20.44 -1.89
C ASP A 129 -4.12 -19.24 -2.26
N LEU A 130 -3.97 -18.72 -3.48
CA LEU A 130 -4.88 -17.71 -4.04
C LEU A 130 -6.29 -18.31 -4.14
N CYS A 131 -7.28 -17.66 -3.53
CA CYS A 131 -8.64 -18.17 -3.39
C CYS A 131 -9.73 -17.10 -3.51
N ALA A 132 -9.36 -15.85 -3.78
CA ALA A 132 -10.29 -14.74 -3.96
C ALA A 132 -9.81 -13.84 -5.11
N ALA A 133 -10.57 -12.82 -5.45
CA ALA A 133 -10.17 -11.83 -6.45
C ALA A 133 -10.69 -10.44 -6.10
N ILE A 134 -9.98 -9.40 -6.50
CA ILE A 134 -10.41 -8.00 -6.49
C ILE A 134 -10.41 -7.44 -7.91
N LEU A 135 -11.32 -6.51 -8.19
CA LEU A 135 -11.42 -5.80 -9.45
C LEU A 135 -10.76 -4.42 -9.34
N VAL A 136 -9.84 -4.11 -10.24
CA VAL A 136 -9.14 -2.81 -10.30
C VAL A 136 -9.20 -2.23 -11.70
N ALA A 137 -8.84 -0.96 -11.84
CA ALA A 137 -8.61 -0.37 -13.16
C ALA A 137 -7.40 -1.06 -13.80
N PRO A 138 -7.42 -1.41 -15.10
CA PRO A 138 -6.28 -2.06 -15.75
C PRO A 138 -5.03 -1.16 -15.73
N PRO A 139 -3.98 -1.50 -14.96
CA PRO A 139 -2.82 -0.62 -14.77
C PRO A 139 -1.97 -0.46 -16.03
N GLN A 140 -2.11 -1.38 -17.00
CA GLN A 140 -1.45 -1.33 -18.30
C GLN A 140 -2.09 -0.34 -19.29
N LEU A 141 -3.19 0.30 -18.93
CA LEU A 141 -3.92 1.24 -19.78
C LEU A 141 -3.76 2.68 -19.29
N GLU A 142 -3.77 3.63 -20.22
CA GLU A 142 -3.84 5.06 -19.86
C GLU A 142 -5.26 5.45 -19.41
N ASP A 143 -5.37 6.50 -18.59
CA ASP A 143 -6.66 6.98 -18.09
C ASP A 143 -7.66 7.28 -19.24
N GLY A 144 -8.85 6.68 -19.14
CA GLY A 144 -9.89 6.70 -20.16
C GLY A 144 -9.88 5.52 -21.13
N GLN A 145 -8.77 4.79 -21.28
CA GLN A 145 -8.71 3.62 -22.17
C GLN A 145 -9.42 2.40 -21.55
N GLU A 146 -9.68 2.39 -20.26
CA GLU A 146 -10.50 1.40 -19.57
C GLU A 146 -12.00 1.50 -19.92
N ARG A 147 -12.41 2.47 -20.76
CA ARG A 147 -13.81 2.67 -21.17
C ARG A 147 -13.97 2.60 -22.69
N CYS A 148 -14.84 1.69 -23.13
CA CYS A 148 -15.27 1.61 -24.54
C CYS A 148 -16.65 2.24 -24.72
N THR A 149 -16.74 3.30 -25.51
CA THR A 149 -18.02 3.87 -25.93
C THR A 149 -18.62 3.05 -27.09
N LEU A 150 -19.80 2.48 -26.86
CA LEU A 150 -20.57 1.76 -27.88
C LEU A 150 -21.20 2.76 -28.87
N PRO A 151 -21.54 2.34 -30.11
CA PRO A 151 -22.20 3.19 -31.10
C PRO A 151 -23.52 3.83 -30.63
N GLY A 152 -24.17 3.24 -29.62
CA GLY A 152 -25.39 3.76 -28.99
C GLY A 152 -25.16 4.78 -27.87
N GLY A 153 -23.90 5.14 -27.57
CA GLY A 153 -23.52 6.07 -26.50
C GLY A 153 -23.38 5.44 -25.11
N GLU A 154 -23.73 4.16 -24.95
CA GLU A 154 -23.45 3.42 -23.71
C GLU A 154 -21.95 3.12 -23.56
N THR A 155 -21.50 2.96 -22.32
CA THR A 155 -20.09 2.64 -22.00
C THR A 155 -19.96 1.20 -21.53
N VAL A 156 -18.88 0.53 -21.93
CA VAL A 156 -18.42 -0.74 -21.36
C VAL A 156 -17.11 -0.47 -20.61
N ASN A 157 -17.08 -0.77 -19.32
CA ASN A 157 -15.92 -0.57 -18.45
C ASN A 157 -15.06 -1.84 -18.43
N PHE A 158 -13.74 -1.70 -18.45
CA PHE A 158 -12.81 -2.82 -18.35
C PHE A 158 -12.20 -2.85 -16.95
N TYR A 159 -12.24 -4.01 -16.30
CA TYR A 159 -11.60 -4.21 -15.00
C TYR A 159 -10.55 -5.32 -15.08
N GLN A 160 -9.39 -5.07 -14.48
CA GLN A 160 -8.37 -6.08 -14.25
C GLN A 160 -8.72 -6.90 -13.02
N VAL A 161 -8.67 -8.21 -13.14
CA VAL A 161 -8.88 -9.18 -12.06
C VAL A 161 -7.52 -9.47 -11.42
N ILE A 162 -7.39 -9.18 -10.13
CA ILE A 162 -6.21 -9.50 -9.33
C ILE A 162 -6.58 -10.60 -8.33
N PRO A 163 -6.00 -11.81 -8.45
CA PRO A 163 -6.20 -12.88 -7.48
C PRO A 163 -5.62 -12.52 -6.11
N LEU A 164 -6.34 -12.89 -5.05
CA LEU A 164 -6.02 -12.62 -3.66
C LEU A 164 -5.87 -13.89 -2.82
N TYR A 165 -5.02 -13.82 -1.81
CA TYR A 165 -5.01 -14.74 -0.68
C TYR A 165 -6.22 -14.51 0.22
N ARG A 166 -6.52 -15.51 1.08
CA ARG A 166 -7.61 -15.44 2.07
C ARG A 166 -7.43 -14.25 3.03
N SER A 167 -6.21 -14.09 3.51
CA SER A 167 -5.75 -13.01 4.39
C SER A 167 -5.92 -11.64 3.76
N GLU A 168 -5.54 -11.46 2.49
CA GLU A 168 -5.72 -10.22 1.73
C GLU A 168 -7.20 -9.87 1.54
N LEU A 169 -8.04 -10.86 1.20
CA LEU A 169 -9.50 -10.66 1.18
C LEU A 169 -10.02 -10.22 2.55
N ASN A 170 -9.63 -10.92 3.62
CA ASN A 170 -10.05 -10.59 4.98
C ASN A 170 -9.56 -9.20 5.40
N TYR A 171 -8.35 -8.81 5.00
CA TYR A 171 -7.79 -7.49 5.25
C TYR A 171 -8.63 -6.39 4.57
N LYS A 172 -9.01 -6.58 3.30
CA LYS A 172 -9.95 -5.70 2.59
C LYS A 172 -11.31 -5.64 3.27
N LEU A 173 -11.83 -6.77 3.76
CA LEU A 173 -13.13 -6.80 4.45
C LEU A 173 -13.10 -6.10 5.81
N ALA A 174 -11.96 -6.11 6.50
CA ALA A 174 -11.74 -5.38 7.75
C ALA A 174 -11.46 -3.88 7.51
N HIS A 175 -10.99 -3.51 6.33
CA HIS A 175 -10.67 -2.14 5.92
C HIS A 175 -11.47 -1.77 4.66
N ASP A 176 -10.82 -1.15 3.68
CA ASP A 176 -11.38 -0.81 2.37
C ASP A 176 -10.47 -1.26 1.22
N ALA A 177 -10.94 -1.03 -0.02
CA ALA A 177 -10.21 -1.42 -1.22
C ALA A 177 -8.90 -0.63 -1.37
N ASP A 178 -8.93 0.70 -1.15
CA ASP A 178 -7.74 1.56 -1.25
C ASP A 178 -6.63 1.10 -0.30
N THR A 179 -6.99 0.80 0.96
CA THR A 179 -6.04 0.34 1.98
C THR A 179 -5.39 -1.00 1.59
N LEU A 180 -6.17 -1.96 1.06
CA LEU A 180 -5.58 -3.20 0.54
C LEU A 180 -4.68 -2.92 -0.67
N LEU A 181 -5.14 -2.10 -1.62
CA LEU A 181 -4.41 -1.85 -2.86
C LEU A 181 -3.08 -1.13 -2.61
N ASN A 182 -3.03 -0.19 -1.67
CA ASN A 182 -1.79 0.44 -1.23
C ASN A 182 -0.82 -0.60 -0.64
N ARG A 183 -1.33 -1.55 0.15
CA ARG A 183 -0.51 -2.66 0.67
C ARG A 183 -0.02 -3.63 -0.42
N MET A 184 -0.72 -3.66 -1.54
CA MET A 184 -0.42 -4.49 -2.71
C MET A 184 0.31 -3.71 -3.82
N ASP A 185 0.86 -2.52 -3.54
CA ASP A 185 1.50 -1.66 -4.57
C ASP A 185 2.59 -2.39 -5.38
N TRP A 186 3.29 -3.31 -4.73
CA TRP A 186 4.37 -4.13 -5.26
C TRP A 186 3.88 -5.38 -5.98
N VAL A 187 2.60 -5.75 -5.84
CA VAL A 187 2.01 -6.91 -6.47
C VAL A 187 1.79 -6.60 -7.94
N SER A 188 2.50 -7.33 -8.80
CA SER A 188 2.30 -7.25 -10.25
C SER A 188 0.86 -7.62 -10.62
N PHE A 189 0.31 -6.91 -11.61
CA PHE A 189 -0.98 -7.26 -12.22
C PHE A 189 -0.90 -8.51 -13.12
N VAL A 190 0.32 -8.94 -13.46
CA VAL A 190 0.57 -10.24 -14.07
C VAL A 190 0.58 -11.29 -12.97
N VAL A 191 -0.32 -12.27 -13.08
CA VAL A 191 -0.53 -13.29 -12.04
C VAL A 191 0.73 -14.09 -11.77
N ASP A 192 1.18 -14.07 -10.52
CA ASP A 192 2.14 -15.03 -9.97
C ASP A 192 1.45 -15.87 -8.89
N PRO A 193 1.18 -17.17 -9.16
CA PRO A 193 0.52 -18.04 -8.19
C PRO A 193 1.34 -18.31 -6.91
N ALA A 194 2.63 -18.01 -6.94
CA ALA A 194 3.59 -18.25 -5.87
C ALA A 194 4.12 -16.95 -5.24
N ARG A 195 3.53 -15.79 -5.57
CA ARG A 195 3.91 -14.51 -4.96
C ARG A 195 3.75 -14.57 -3.44
N PRO A 196 4.51 -13.79 -2.66
CA PRO A 196 4.21 -13.64 -1.24
C PRO A 196 2.81 -13.05 -1.00
N ASP A 197 2.25 -13.34 0.16
CA ASP A 197 1.01 -12.75 0.65
C ASP A 197 1.29 -11.31 1.12
N ALA A 198 0.57 -10.32 0.58
CA ALA A 198 0.76 -8.91 0.87
C ALA A 198 0.47 -8.55 2.34
N THR A 199 -0.26 -9.38 3.07
CA THR A 199 -0.44 -9.19 4.52
C THR A 199 0.76 -9.68 5.34
N THR A 200 1.63 -10.49 4.75
CA THR A 200 2.82 -11.07 5.40
C THR A 200 4.13 -10.39 5.00
N VAL A 201 4.10 -9.59 3.94
CA VAL A 201 5.21 -8.77 3.48
C VAL A 201 5.00 -7.34 3.97
N ASP A 202 6.04 -6.77 4.58
CA ASP A 202 6.09 -5.34 4.86
C ASP A 202 6.22 -4.60 3.50
N PRO A 203 5.32 -3.65 3.18
CA PRO A 203 5.32 -3.01 1.87
C PRO A 203 6.67 -2.35 1.56
N PRO A 204 7.16 -2.38 0.30
CA PRO A 204 8.37 -1.68 -0.08
C PRO A 204 8.25 -0.16 0.12
N ALA A 205 9.40 0.51 0.12
CA ALA A 205 9.65 1.71 0.88
C ALA A 205 8.99 3.04 0.43
N TRP A 206 7.95 3.02 -0.41
CA TRP A 206 7.52 4.23 -1.15
C TRP A 206 6.17 4.85 -0.76
N ASP A 207 5.41 4.26 0.16
CA ASP A 207 4.18 4.90 0.68
C ASP A 207 3.94 4.53 2.15
N HIS A 208 4.88 4.92 3.00
CA HIS A 208 4.79 4.70 4.45
C HIS A 208 4.40 5.98 5.15
N PRO A 209 3.57 5.91 6.23
CA PRO A 209 3.24 7.07 7.03
C PRO A 209 4.50 7.87 7.40
N VAL A 210 4.52 9.14 7.01
CA VAL A 210 5.55 10.10 7.41
C VAL A 210 5.30 10.41 8.87
N LEU A 211 6.21 10.02 9.75
CA LEU A 211 6.17 10.38 11.17
C LEU A 211 6.50 11.86 11.35
N ASP A 212 7.48 12.34 10.58
CA ASP A 212 7.95 13.72 10.66
C ASP A 212 8.60 14.16 9.34
N ASP A 213 8.42 15.43 9.00
CA ASP A 213 8.90 16.03 7.75
C ASP A 213 9.55 17.40 8.03
N ALA A 214 10.86 17.48 7.77
CA ALA A 214 11.61 18.71 7.91
C ALA A 214 11.06 19.87 7.06
N GLN A 215 10.38 19.59 5.95
CA GLN A 215 9.78 20.62 5.11
C GLN A 215 8.73 21.45 5.88
N MET A 216 7.89 20.81 6.70
CA MET A 216 6.88 21.52 7.50
C MET A 216 7.51 22.50 8.49
N HIS A 217 8.62 22.09 9.12
CA HIS A 217 9.36 22.92 10.07
C HIS A 217 10.09 24.07 9.37
N LEU A 218 10.67 23.82 8.20
CA LEU A 218 11.31 24.86 7.37
C LEU A 218 10.30 25.93 6.93
N GLU A 219 9.10 25.52 6.52
CA GLU A 219 8.00 26.42 6.19
C GLU A 219 7.66 27.32 7.39
N SER A 220 7.56 26.76 8.61
CA SER A 220 7.32 27.53 9.83
C SER A 220 8.43 28.56 10.12
N ILE A 221 9.71 28.19 9.96
CA ILE A 221 10.86 29.12 10.09
C ILE A 221 10.70 30.30 9.12
N HIS A 222 10.38 30.02 7.86
CA HIS A 222 10.28 31.05 6.81
C HIS A 222 9.06 31.95 7.00
N GLU A 223 7.88 31.38 7.28
CA GLU A 223 6.64 32.13 7.46
C GLU A 223 6.69 33.05 8.68
N LYS A 224 7.27 32.57 9.78
CA LYS A 224 7.41 33.32 11.05
C LYS A 224 8.67 34.17 11.11
N ALA A 225 9.54 34.09 10.08
CA ALA A 225 10.83 34.77 10.00
C ALA A 225 11.71 34.52 11.25
N LEU A 226 11.78 33.27 11.70
CA LEU A 226 12.53 32.88 12.90
C LEU A 226 14.03 33.03 12.69
N LEU A 227 14.72 33.58 13.68
CA LEU A 227 16.18 33.77 13.66
C LEU A 227 16.90 32.54 14.22
N VAL A 228 16.75 31.39 13.54
CA VAL A 228 17.36 30.11 13.90
C VAL A 228 18.06 29.48 12.69
N ASP A 229 19.08 28.66 12.93
CA ASP A 229 19.73 27.88 11.87
C ASP A 229 18.74 26.83 11.34
N GLU A 230 18.52 26.79 10.03
CA GLU A 230 17.62 25.82 9.38
C GLU A 230 17.99 24.36 9.67
N THR A 231 19.24 24.07 10.05
CA THR A 231 19.65 22.73 10.50
C THR A 231 18.88 22.27 11.75
N ALA A 232 18.30 23.20 12.52
CA ALA A 232 17.54 22.90 13.73
C ALA A 232 16.28 22.08 13.48
N VAL A 233 15.70 22.13 12.27
CA VAL A 233 14.51 21.34 11.91
C VAL A 233 14.74 19.83 12.04
N PHE A 234 16.00 19.39 11.98
CA PHE A 234 16.37 17.99 12.10
C PHE A 234 16.70 17.56 13.53
N ASN A 235 16.71 18.46 14.52
CA ASN A 235 17.24 18.17 15.86
C ASN A 235 16.47 17.03 16.54
N HIS A 236 15.14 17.17 16.65
CA HIS A 236 14.28 16.17 17.29
C HIS A 236 14.23 14.89 16.46
N MET A 237 14.15 14.98 15.13
CA MET A 237 14.23 13.81 14.25
C MET A 237 15.52 13.00 14.47
N ALA A 238 16.66 13.69 14.60
CA ALA A 238 17.96 13.06 14.86
C ALA A 238 18.05 12.42 16.24
N ILE A 239 17.43 13.03 17.26
CA ILE A 239 17.32 12.46 18.60
C ILE A 239 16.55 11.14 18.56
N TYR A 240 15.36 11.15 17.95
CA TYR A 240 14.52 9.96 17.86
C TYR A 240 15.20 8.84 17.09
N LEU A 241 15.73 9.15 15.90
CA LEU A 241 16.42 8.18 15.04
C LEU A 241 17.63 7.57 15.74
N ARG A 242 18.44 8.39 16.44
CA ARG A 242 19.59 7.90 17.22
C ARG A 242 19.14 6.91 18.28
N TRP A 243 18.11 7.25 19.05
CA TRP A 243 17.59 6.38 20.09
C TRP A 243 17.12 5.03 19.51
N CYS A 244 16.36 5.04 18.41
CA CYS A 244 15.93 3.81 17.74
C CYS A 244 17.10 2.95 17.23
N ILE A 245 18.15 3.57 16.67
CA ILE A 245 19.36 2.84 16.23
C ILE A 245 20.09 2.19 17.41
N GLU A 246 20.26 2.92 18.51
CA GLU A 246 20.94 2.42 19.73
C GLU A 246 20.17 1.24 20.35
N HIS A 247 18.84 1.20 20.22
CA HIS A 247 17.97 0.16 20.78
C HIS A 247 17.65 -0.98 19.79
N GLY A 248 18.24 -0.97 18.59
CA GLY A 248 18.05 -2.04 17.62
C GLY A 248 16.66 -2.08 16.99
N LEU A 249 15.98 -0.93 16.92
CA LEU A 249 14.60 -0.79 16.45
C LEU A 249 14.50 -0.40 14.97
N MET A 250 15.58 -0.56 14.21
CA MET A 250 15.60 -0.28 12.76
C MET A 250 15.20 -1.51 11.95
N SER A 251 14.55 -1.32 10.81
CA SER A 251 14.21 -2.42 9.90
C SER A 251 15.47 -3.08 9.34
N THR A 252 15.36 -4.34 8.93
CA THR A 252 16.49 -5.05 8.31
C THR A 252 17.00 -4.32 7.08
N VAL A 253 16.09 -3.82 6.24
CA VAL A 253 16.43 -3.05 5.03
C VAL A 253 17.20 -1.78 5.39
N PHE A 254 16.69 -0.99 6.35
CA PHE A 254 17.39 0.22 6.80
C PHE A 254 18.78 -0.11 7.36
N ALA A 255 18.88 -1.19 8.15
CA ALA A 255 20.13 -1.61 8.76
C ALA A 255 21.17 -2.05 7.72
N GLU A 256 20.74 -2.67 6.63
CA GLU A 256 21.59 -3.08 5.51
C GLU A 256 22.02 -1.89 4.64
N ASP A 257 21.06 -1.08 4.19
CA ASP A 257 21.31 0.05 3.28
C ASP A 257 22.17 1.14 3.94
N TYR A 258 22.03 1.31 5.26
CA TYR A 258 22.68 2.35 6.04
C TYR A 258 23.63 1.82 7.11
N ALA A 259 24.17 0.61 6.93
CA ALA A 259 25.11 -0.03 7.84
C ALA A 259 26.29 0.87 8.25
N ALA A 260 26.78 1.70 7.33
CA ALA A 260 27.91 2.60 7.58
C ALA A 260 27.59 3.70 8.62
N VAL A 261 26.41 4.31 8.59
CA VAL A 261 26.05 5.33 9.60
C VAL A 261 25.75 4.69 10.94
N ILE A 262 25.11 3.51 10.94
CA ILE A 262 24.86 2.73 12.16
C ILE A 262 26.17 2.33 12.83
N HIS A 263 27.16 1.89 12.05
CA HIS A 263 28.48 1.54 12.58
C HIS A 263 29.16 2.75 13.22
N ARG A 264 29.20 3.91 12.52
CA ARG A 264 29.79 5.14 13.06
C ARG A 264 29.11 5.59 14.35
N LEU A 265 27.77 5.55 14.38
CA LEU A 265 27.00 5.90 15.57
C LEU A 265 27.32 4.97 16.75
N ARG A 266 27.51 3.67 16.51
CA ARG A 266 27.93 2.73 17.55
C ARG A 266 29.35 2.97 18.07
N GLU A 267 30.26 3.42 17.21
CA GLU A 267 31.65 3.68 17.59
C GLU A 267 31.84 5.01 18.32
N ASP A 268 31.16 6.07 17.89
CA ASP A 268 31.29 7.41 18.44
C ASP A 268 29.94 8.16 18.44
N PRO A 269 29.01 7.77 19.33
CA PRO A 269 27.63 8.26 19.30
C PRO A 269 27.55 9.77 19.56
N ALA A 270 28.38 10.30 20.46
CA ALA A 270 28.35 11.73 20.84
C ALA A 270 28.85 12.69 19.74
N HIS A 271 29.61 12.19 18.77
CA HIS A 271 30.13 13.01 17.66
C HIS A 271 29.54 12.64 16.30
N THR A 272 28.65 11.64 16.25
CA THR A 272 27.97 11.26 15.01
C THR A 272 26.68 12.06 14.85
N ASP A 273 26.76 13.17 14.10
CA ASP A 273 25.61 14.02 13.78
C ASP A 273 24.74 13.38 12.68
N LEU A 274 23.50 13.02 13.03
CA LEU A 274 22.54 12.41 12.10
C LEU A 274 21.74 13.43 11.27
N ARG A 275 21.79 14.74 11.57
CA ARG A 275 20.97 15.75 10.88
C ARG A 275 21.31 15.83 9.40
N GLY A 276 22.60 15.80 9.07
CA GLY A 276 23.05 15.73 7.67
C GLY A 276 22.64 14.43 6.97
N PHE A 277 22.64 13.31 7.70
CA PHE A 277 22.18 12.03 7.17
C PHE A 277 20.68 12.05 6.87
N ILE A 278 19.85 12.57 7.77
CA ILE A 278 18.40 12.71 7.56
C ILE A 278 18.12 13.57 6.33
N ARG A 279 18.75 14.74 6.23
CA ARG A 279 18.63 15.64 5.08
C ARG A 279 19.03 14.96 3.76
N ASP A 280 20.23 14.38 3.71
CA ASP A 280 20.85 13.98 2.44
C ASP A 280 20.50 12.55 2.00
N LYS A 281 20.15 11.67 2.94
CA LYS A 281 19.90 10.24 2.68
C LYS A 281 18.46 9.82 2.93
N LEU A 282 17.77 10.47 3.85
CA LEU A 282 16.36 10.19 4.14
C LEU A 282 15.42 11.26 3.56
N ALA A 283 15.93 12.08 2.64
CA ALA A 283 15.18 13.17 2.00
C ALA A 283 14.52 14.15 2.98
N GLY A 284 15.06 14.28 4.19
CA GLY A 284 14.52 15.15 5.23
C GLY A 284 13.29 14.60 5.96
N GLN A 285 13.01 13.29 5.85
CA GLN A 285 11.82 12.66 6.44
C GLN A 285 12.19 11.57 7.45
N LEU A 286 11.29 11.32 8.39
CA LEU A 286 11.23 10.07 9.16
C LEU A 286 10.01 9.28 8.72
N LEU A 287 10.23 8.14 8.06
CA LEU A 287 9.17 7.26 7.59
C LEU A 287 9.02 6.06 8.54
N LEU A 288 7.78 5.61 8.75
CA LEU A 288 7.49 4.51 9.66
C LEU A 288 8.19 3.18 9.29
N ASN A 289 8.52 2.97 8.02
CA ASN A 289 9.25 1.78 7.53
C ASN A 289 10.76 1.77 7.81
N PHE A 290 11.32 2.86 8.28
CA PHE A 290 12.72 2.86 8.70
C PHE A 290 12.91 1.95 9.93
N PHE A 291 11.83 1.69 10.66
CA PHE A 291 11.84 0.94 11.91
C PHE A 291 11.44 -0.52 11.71
N SER A 292 11.92 -1.39 12.61
CA SER A 292 11.48 -2.79 12.69
C SER A 292 9.99 -2.85 13.02
N PRO A 293 9.29 -4.00 12.88
CA PRO A 293 7.88 -4.09 13.28
C PRO A 293 7.62 -3.60 14.72
N GLU A 294 8.53 -3.90 15.65
CA GLU A 294 8.46 -3.43 17.04
C GLU A 294 8.72 -1.91 17.15
N GLY A 295 9.76 -1.41 16.46
CA GLY A 295 10.07 0.01 16.42
C GLY A 295 8.96 0.84 15.78
N ALA A 296 8.34 0.34 14.71
CA ALA A 296 7.22 0.97 14.03
C ALA A 296 5.97 0.99 14.91
N ALA A 297 5.66 -0.10 15.62
CA ALA A 297 4.54 -0.13 16.56
C ALA A 297 4.71 0.90 17.69
N PHE A 298 5.90 0.98 18.28
CA PHE A 298 6.20 2.01 19.29
C PHE A 298 6.18 3.42 18.70
N SER A 299 6.73 3.62 17.51
CA SER A 299 6.75 4.92 16.84
C SER A 299 5.33 5.41 16.54
N ALA A 300 4.46 4.54 16.03
CA ALA A 300 3.05 4.85 15.80
C ALA A 300 2.33 5.20 17.11
N PHE A 301 2.57 4.44 18.18
CA PHE A 301 2.03 4.76 19.50
C PHE A 301 2.54 6.11 20.03
N TYR A 302 3.84 6.38 19.92
CA TYR A 302 4.41 7.54 20.60
C TYR A 302 4.31 8.83 19.80
N TYR A 303 4.34 8.78 18.46
CA TYR A 303 4.09 9.96 17.61
C TYR A 303 2.60 10.27 17.44
N ALA A 304 1.72 9.26 17.40
CA ALA A 304 0.30 9.43 17.08
C ALA A 304 -0.67 9.01 18.19
N GLY A 305 -0.18 8.54 19.34
CA GLY A 305 -1.01 8.10 20.47
C GLY A 305 -1.52 9.23 21.36
N GLU A 306 -2.21 8.85 22.43
CA GLU A 306 -2.76 9.80 23.41
C GLU A 306 -1.68 10.30 24.38
N ASP A 307 -1.85 11.56 24.79
CA ASP A 307 -0.95 12.45 25.55
C ASP A 307 -0.15 11.79 26.71
N PRO A 308 1.16 12.10 26.86
CA PRO A 308 2.00 12.90 25.95
C PRO A 308 2.63 12.10 24.81
N SER A 309 2.50 12.65 23.61
CA SER A 309 3.16 12.24 22.37
C SER A 309 4.61 12.74 22.27
N TYR A 310 5.39 12.22 21.33
CA TYR A 310 6.78 12.63 21.11
C TYR A 310 6.94 14.14 20.83
N PRO A 311 6.13 14.77 19.95
CA PRO A 311 6.17 16.22 19.79
C PRO A 311 5.87 16.99 21.08
N GLU A 312 4.91 16.53 21.89
CA GLU A 312 4.58 17.16 23.18
C GLU A 312 5.71 17.04 24.20
N ASP A 313 6.40 15.89 24.26
CA ASP A 313 7.57 15.71 25.12
C ASP A 313 8.77 16.57 24.65
N ILE A 314 8.90 16.81 23.34
CA ILE A 314 9.89 17.74 22.78
C ILE A 314 9.58 19.19 23.18
N ASP A 315 8.32 19.59 23.10
CA ASP A 315 7.87 20.92 23.54
C ASP A 315 8.00 21.08 25.06
N ALA A 316 7.69 20.05 25.85
CA ALA A 316 7.88 20.04 27.29
C ALA A 316 9.35 20.22 27.67
N HIS A 317 10.26 19.56 26.95
CA HIS A 317 11.70 19.78 27.14
C HIS A 317 12.11 21.22 26.82
N ALA A 318 11.60 21.80 25.73
CA ALA A 318 11.90 23.19 25.38
C ALA A 318 11.39 24.17 26.45
N LEU A 319 10.20 23.91 27.02
CA LEU A 319 9.63 24.67 28.14
C LEU A 319 10.53 24.59 29.38
N ASP A 320 10.98 23.40 29.74
CA ASP A 320 11.88 23.19 30.88
C ASP A 320 13.25 23.85 30.68
N TYR A 321 13.79 23.79 29.46
CA TYR A 321 15.09 24.36 29.11
C TYR A 321 15.10 25.89 29.15
N PHE A 322 14.08 26.54 28.57
CA PHE A 322 14.02 28.00 28.45
C PHE A 322 13.28 28.67 29.61
N GLY A 323 12.45 27.93 30.33
CA GLY A 323 11.51 28.45 31.31
C GLY A 323 10.27 29.08 30.68
N PRO A 324 9.18 29.23 31.45
CA PRO A 324 7.87 29.61 30.91
C PRO A 324 7.83 30.99 30.27
N GLU A 325 8.61 31.95 30.77
CA GLU A 325 8.63 33.33 30.24
C GLU A 325 9.22 33.40 28.84
N ARG A 326 10.32 32.67 28.58
CA ARG A 326 10.98 32.68 27.27
C ARG A 326 10.30 31.72 26.30
N TYR A 327 9.74 30.61 26.78
CA TYR A 327 8.98 29.65 25.98
C TYR A 327 7.83 30.31 25.18
N VAL A 328 7.06 31.20 25.81
CA VAL A 328 5.92 31.90 25.18
C VAL A 328 6.30 33.25 24.52
N SER A 329 7.60 33.49 24.31
CA SER A 329 8.07 34.79 23.83
C SER A 329 7.81 35.01 22.34
N GLU A 330 7.79 36.29 21.92
CA GLU A 330 7.77 36.68 20.51
C GLU A 330 9.04 36.23 19.76
N GLU A 331 10.12 35.87 20.47
CA GLU A 331 11.33 35.29 19.87
C GLU A 331 11.04 33.92 19.25
N PHE A 332 10.26 33.08 19.94
CA PHE A 332 10.03 31.69 19.55
C PHE A 332 8.73 31.45 18.77
N GLN A 333 7.70 32.27 18.96
CA GLN A 333 6.44 32.19 18.18
C GLN A 333 5.84 30.77 18.12
N ASN A 334 5.82 30.07 19.26
CA ASN A 334 5.38 28.68 19.44
C ASN A 334 6.27 27.61 18.78
N GLU A 335 7.53 27.93 18.47
CA GLU A 335 8.51 26.99 17.89
C GLU A 335 9.75 26.86 18.79
N ALA A 336 9.56 26.90 20.11
CA ALA A 336 10.66 26.94 21.08
C ALA A 336 11.62 25.75 20.94
N TYR A 337 11.11 24.57 20.55
CA TYR A 337 11.92 23.38 20.32
C TYR A 337 12.99 23.54 19.23
N LEU A 338 12.77 24.40 18.22
CA LEU A 338 13.79 24.70 17.19
C LEU A 338 15.00 25.43 17.76
N PHE A 339 14.84 26.14 18.89
CA PHE A 339 15.91 26.94 19.49
C PHE A 339 16.75 26.17 20.50
N VAL A 340 16.33 24.96 20.90
CA VAL A 340 17.11 24.13 21.83
C VAL A 340 18.43 23.72 21.15
N PRO A 341 19.59 24.01 21.77
CA PRO A 341 20.87 23.63 21.18
C PRO A 341 20.97 22.11 20.99
N TYR A 342 21.37 21.68 19.79
CA TYR A 342 21.63 20.27 19.52
C TYR A 342 22.97 19.86 20.12
N ASP A 343 22.94 19.25 21.30
CA ASP A 343 24.09 18.71 21.99
C ASP A 343 23.78 17.36 22.68
N GLU A 344 24.81 16.73 23.23
CA GLU A 344 24.68 15.45 23.92
C GLU A 344 23.78 15.55 25.17
N ALA A 345 23.69 16.71 25.82
CA ALA A 345 22.83 16.88 26.99
C ALA A 345 21.35 16.85 26.59
N TYR A 346 21.00 17.49 25.46
CA TYR A 346 19.66 17.41 24.89
C TYR A 346 19.32 15.97 24.49
N TYR A 347 20.24 15.27 23.81
CA TYR A 347 20.03 13.86 23.48
C TYR A 347 19.78 13.00 24.73
N GLN A 348 20.64 13.10 25.74
CA GLN A 348 20.52 12.29 26.97
C GLN A 348 19.23 12.59 27.74
N ALA A 349 18.79 13.84 27.77
CA ALA A 349 17.53 14.22 28.41
C ALA A 349 16.33 13.57 27.68
N MET A 350 16.29 13.69 26.34
CA MET A 350 15.20 13.10 25.57
C MET A 350 15.26 11.57 25.55
N ALA A 351 16.44 10.97 25.50
CA ALA A 351 16.62 9.51 25.55
C ALA A 351 16.01 8.90 26.81
N GLN A 352 16.09 9.59 27.97
CA GLN A 352 15.45 9.15 29.20
C GLN A 352 13.92 9.21 29.12
N VAL A 353 13.38 10.25 28.51
CA VAL A 353 11.93 10.40 28.29
C VAL A 353 11.42 9.31 27.34
N ILE A 354 12.08 9.13 26.19
CA ILE A 354 11.76 8.08 25.21
C ILE A 354 11.83 6.69 25.87
N GLN A 355 12.86 6.43 26.69
CA GLN A 355 12.97 5.16 27.43
C GLN A 355 11.81 4.96 28.40
N SER A 356 11.39 5.99 29.14
CA SER A 356 10.24 5.90 30.05
C SER A 356 8.94 5.60 29.29
N ARG A 357 8.77 6.18 28.10
CA ARG A 357 7.62 5.94 27.22
C ARG A 357 7.62 4.52 26.68
N TRP A 358 8.79 4.05 26.25
CA TRP A 358 9.00 2.67 25.82
C TRP A 358 8.63 1.68 26.93
N ASP A 359 9.15 1.89 28.15
CA ASP A 359 8.90 1.00 29.28
C ASP A 359 7.41 0.94 29.65
N CYS A 360 6.69 2.06 29.56
CA CYS A 360 5.24 2.11 29.78
C CYS A 360 4.48 1.34 28.70
N TRP A 361 4.76 1.65 27.44
CA TRP A 361 4.15 0.99 26.29
C TRP A 361 4.38 -0.51 26.29
N ALA A 362 5.61 -0.97 26.53
CA ALA A 362 5.96 -2.38 26.58
C ALA A 362 5.22 -3.11 27.72
N GLN A 363 4.99 -2.45 28.85
CA GLN A 363 4.20 -3.01 29.95
C GLN A 363 2.72 -3.14 29.58
N GLU A 364 2.14 -2.15 28.92
CA GLU A 364 0.74 -2.19 28.46
C GLU A 364 0.51 -3.33 27.45
N ILE A 365 1.38 -3.45 26.45
CA ILE A 365 1.33 -4.54 25.46
C ILE A 365 1.45 -5.91 26.12
N ALA A 366 2.34 -6.05 27.11
CA ALA A 366 2.50 -7.30 27.86
C ALA A 366 1.27 -7.65 28.71
N GLN A 367 0.60 -6.65 29.30
CA GLN A 367 -0.62 -6.84 30.08
C GLN A 367 -1.80 -7.25 29.19
N ASP A 368 -1.96 -6.63 28.03
CA ASP A 368 -3.00 -6.97 27.05
C ASP A 368 -2.82 -8.38 26.47
N ALA A 369 -1.57 -8.79 26.22
CA ALA A 369 -1.23 -10.15 25.83
C ALA A 369 -1.58 -11.18 26.93
N ALA A 370 -1.37 -10.83 28.21
CA ALA A 370 -1.70 -11.70 29.33
C ALA A 370 -3.22 -11.83 29.56
N LEU A 371 -3.98 -10.75 29.36
CA LEU A 371 -5.43 -10.73 29.48
C LEU A 371 -6.12 -11.49 28.32
N SER A 372 -5.61 -11.35 27.10
CA SER A 372 -6.11 -12.09 25.92
C SER A 372 -5.76 -13.58 25.98
N GLY A 373 -4.59 -13.95 26.52
CA GLY A 373 -4.18 -15.35 26.71
C GLY A 373 -4.86 -16.10 27.87
N SER A 374 -5.51 -15.39 28.80
CA SER A 374 -6.22 -15.98 29.95
C SER A 374 -7.69 -16.30 29.68
N SER A 375 -8.16 -16.08 28.45
CA SER A 375 -9.55 -16.27 28.02
C SER A 375 -9.80 -17.52 27.16
N ASN A 376 -8.84 -18.46 27.12
CA ASN A 376 -8.97 -19.75 26.41
C ASN A 376 -9.08 -20.94 27.36
#